data_AF-A0A6H5IH32-F1
#
_entry.id   AF-A0A6H5IH32-F1
#
_cell.length_a   1.000
_cell.length_b   1.000
_cell.length_c   1.000
_cell.angle_alpha   90.00
_cell.angle_beta   90.00
_cell.angle_gamma   90.00
#
_symmetry.space_group_name_H-M   'P 1'
#
loop_
_entity.id
_entity.type
_entity.pdbx_description
1 polymer ?
#
loop_
_entity_poly.entity_id
_entity_poly.type
_entity_poly.pdbx_seq_one_letter_code
_entity_poly.pdbx_strand_id
1 'polypeptide(L)'
;MSMNDTMIFALKLTIKAVKEFGGVIKLRRETKDIAKCDDYLAKSFSKDGVYRSDRYRACYSLLSHSDRRRDRHERVQLSLSSALILYYLLKLTPIFGGSGSTHHRDDDIVAELYDSREALFVGRLIVQHYMQLQVNGALFNEYRDFEYFPIGGMLGPVVSLLNHSCNPNVARCSFIKGNRVYQAVYALNAIDEGVEV
;
A
#
# COMPACT_ATOMS: atom_id res chain seq x y z
N MET A 1 -5.68 9.37 -9.68
CA MET A 1 -4.64 9.92 -8.78
C MET A 1 -3.41 10.22 -9.60
N SER A 2 -2.77 11.37 -9.40
CA SER A 2 -1.49 11.64 -10.04
C SER A 2 -0.40 10.72 -9.48
N MET A 3 0.75 10.65 -10.17
CA MET A 3 1.90 9.90 -9.65
C MET A 3 2.32 10.43 -8.27
N ASN A 4 2.34 11.76 -8.08
CA ASN A 4 2.74 12.39 -6.83
C ASN A 4 1.80 12.01 -5.68
N ASP A 5 0.48 12.03 -5.92
CA ASP A 5 -0.50 11.60 -4.91
C ASP A 5 -0.30 10.14 -4.52
N THR A 6 -0.01 9.29 -5.51
CA THR A 6 0.22 7.85 -5.31
C THR A 6 1.48 7.59 -4.51
N MET A 7 2.57 8.33 -4.78
CA MET A 7 3.81 8.20 -4.00
C MET A 7 3.65 8.68 -2.55
N ILE A 8 2.93 9.77 -2.32
CA ILE A 8 2.63 10.24 -0.95
C ILE A 8 1.77 9.21 -0.22
N PHE A 9 0.80 8.60 -0.90
CA PHE A 9 0.01 7.50 -0.32
C PHE A 9 0.89 6.30 0.00
N ALA A 10 1.74 5.86 -0.93
CA ALA A 10 2.67 4.76 -0.74
C ALA A 10 3.59 4.98 0.47
N LEU A 11 4.10 6.20 0.65
CA LEU A 11 4.86 6.61 1.82
C LEU A 11 4.02 6.51 3.11
N LYS A 12 2.80 7.06 3.13
CA LYS A 12 1.89 6.97 4.28
C LYS A 12 1.61 5.51 4.66
N LEU A 13 1.35 4.65 3.68
CA LEU A 13 1.11 3.23 3.89
C LEU A 13 2.36 2.54 4.49
N THR A 14 3.55 2.86 3.97
CA THR A 14 4.83 2.37 4.50
C THR A 14 5.02 2.77 5.97
N ILE A 15 4.79 4.05 6.31
CA ILE A 15 4.92 4.53 7.70
C ILE A 15 3.92 3.84 8.61
N LYS A 16 2.67 3.65 8.17
CA LYS A 16 1.65 2.93 8.95
C LYS A 16 2.05 1.46 9.18
N ALA A 17 2.61 0.80 8.16
CA ALA A 17 3.12 -0.57 8.29
C ALA A 17 4.27 -0.65 9.29
N VAL A 18 5.25 0.26 9.23
CA VAL A 18 6.37 0.30 10.19
C VAL A 18 5.84 0.49 11.61
N LYS A 19 4.86 1.38 11.81
CA LYS A 19 4.22 1.60 13.11
C LYS A 19 3.46 0.37 13.62
N GLU A 20 2.68 -0.30 12.77
CA GLU A 20 1.91 -1.49 13.13
C GLU A 20 2.81 -2.61 13.67
N PHE A 21 3.99 -2.81 13.06
CA PHE A 21 4.94 -3.84 13.47
C PHE A 21 5.96 -3.37 14.52
N GLY A 22 5.93 -2.09 14.91
CA GLY A 22 6.86 -1.52 15.89
C GLY A 22 8.31 -1.45 15.40
N GLY A 23 8.52 -1.20 14.10
CA GLY A 23 9.83 -0.93 13.52
C GLY A 23 10.13 -1.68 12.21
N VAL A 24 11.11 -1.17 11.46
CA VAL A 24 11.50 -1.68 10.13
C VAL A 24 11.96 -3.14 10.18
N ILE A 25 12.72 -3.51 11.21
CA ILE A 25 13.26 -4.88 11.36
C ILE A 25 12.13 -5.91 11.52
N LYS A 26 11.12 -5.60 12.35
CA LYS A 26 9.98 -6.48 12.60
C LYS A 26 9.09 -6.59 11.36
N LEU A 27 8.84 -5.48 10.67
CA LEU A 27 8.11 -5.46 9.39
C LEU A 27 8.83 -6.28 8.30
N ARG A 28 10.16 -6.18 8.20
CA ARG A 28 10.95 -6.97 7.25
C ARG A 28 10.88 -8.47 7.55
N ARG A 29 10.81 -8.85 8.84
CA ARG A 29 10.61 -10.25 9.23
C ARG A 29 9.23 -10.74 8.82
N GLU A 30 8.19 -9.96 9.09
CA GLU A 30 6.82 -10.32 8.71
C GLU A 30 6.68 -10.50 7.20
N THR A 31 7.19 -9.56 6.39
CA THR A 31 7.10 -9.66 4.92
C THR A 31 7.81 -10.89 4.37
N LYS A 32 8.93 -11.31 4.97
CA LYS A 32 9.58 -12.59 4.65
C LYS A 32 8.73 -13.79 5.03
N ASP A 33 8.04 -13.74 6.17
CA ASP A 33 7.16 -14.83 6.60
C ASP A 33 5.91 -14.94 5.71
N ILE A 34 5.34 -13.81 5.27
CA ILE A 34 4.26 -13.80 4.26
C ILE A 34 4.77 -14.38 2.93
N ALA A 35 5.99 -14.04 2.51
CA ALA A 35 6.56 -14.52 1.26
C ALA A 35 6.77 -16.04 1.22
N LYS A 36 6.97 -16.70 2.38
CA LYS A 36 7.09 -18.17 2.51
C LYS A 36 5.74 -18.89 2.41
N CYS A 37 4.62 -18.18 2.40
CA CYS A 37 3.30 -18.80 2.21
C CYS A 37 3.07 -19.06 0.72
N ASP A 38 3.07 -20.34 0.35
CA ASP A 38 2.82 -20.82 -1.01
C ASP A 38 1.33 -20.83 -1.35
N ASP A 39 0.47 -21.08 -0.36
CA ASP A 39 -0.98 -20.94 -0.52
C ASP A 39 -1.36 -19.47 -0.65
N TYR A 40 -1.79 -19.09 -1.85
CA TYR A 40 -2.18 -17.73 -2.18
C TYR A 40 -3.47 -17.30 -1.45
N LEU A 41 -4.36 -18.24 -1.13
CA LEU A 41 -5.61 -17.97 -0.42
C LEU A 41 -5.34 -17.68 1.06
N ALA A 42 -4.41 -18.42 1.68
CA ALA A 42 -4.05 -18.22 3.09
C ALA A 42 -3.08 -17.05 3.32
N LYS A 43 -2.43 -16.52 2.27
CA LYS A 43 -1.32 -15.54 2.38
C LYS A 43 -1.67 -14.29 3.19
N SER A 44 -2.90 -13.82 3.05
CA SER A 44 -3.41 -12.61 3.71
C SER A 44 -3.99 -12.85 5.11
N PHE A 45 -4.17 -14.11 5.52
CA PHE A 45 -4.71 -14.46 6.83
C PHE A 45 -3.62 -14.33 7.90
N SER A 46 -4.01 -13.94 9.11
CA SER A 46 -3.12 -13.99 10.27
C SER A 46 -2.87 -15.44 10.73
N LYS A 47 -1.88 -15.63 11.62
CA LYS A 47 -1.48 -16.97 12.11
C LYS A 47 -2.61 -17.72 12.83
N ASP A 48 -3.63 -17.01 13.29
CA ASP A 48 -4.85 -17.54 13.90
C ASP A 48 -5.94 -17.92 12.86
N GLY A 49 -5.63 -17.83 11.56
CA GLY A 49 -6.58 -18.17 10.49
C GLY A 49 -7.67 -17.13 10.24
N VAL A 50 -7.50 -15.89 10.73
CA VAL A 50 -8.48 -14.81 10.54
C VAL A 50 -8.05 -13.84 9.45
N TYR A 51 -8.96 -13.50 8.53
CA TYR A 51 -8.74 -12.41 7.57
C TYR A 51 -9.04 -11.06 8.21
N ARG A 52 -7.99 -10.29 8.52
CA ARG A 52 -8.10 -8.99 9.19
C ARG A 52 -7.87 -7.85 8.20
N SER A 53 -8.95 -7.30 7.66
CA SER A 53 -8.91 -6.22 6.65
C SER A 53 -8.39 -4.88 7.19
N ASP A 54 -8.31 -4.74 8.51
CA ASP A 54 -7.77 -3.59 9.23
C ASP A 54 -6.26 -3.70 9.51
N ARG A 55 -5.62 -4.82 9.13
CA ARG A 55 -4.19 -5.09 9.34
C ARG A 55 -3.42 -5.00 8.04
N TYR A 56 -2.17 -4.56 8.14
CA TYR A 56 -1.28 -4.37 7.00
C TYR A 56 -1.06 -5.63 6.17
N ARG A 57 -1.06 -6.81 6.80
CA ARG A 57 -0.86 -8.09 6.12
C ARG A 57 -1.83 -8.31 4.96
N ALA A 58 -3.10 -7.92 5.12
CA ALA A 58 -4.09 -8.04 4.06
C ALA A 58 -3.77 -7.13 2.86
N CYS A 59 -3.15 -5.97 3.10
CA CYS A 59 -2.68 -5.07 2.02
C CYS A 59 -1.44 -5.61 1.30
N TYR A 60 -0.48 -6.18 2.04
CA TYR A 60 0.83 -6.56 1.50
C TYR A 60 0.74 -7.60 0.37
N SER A 61 -0.26 -8.48 0.42
CA SER A 61 -0.44 -9.58 -0.55
C SER A 61 -1.21 -9.18 -1.82
N LEU A 62 -1.72 -7.94 -1.93
CA LEU A 62 -2.56 -7.51 -3.05
C LEU A 62 -1.82 -7.35 -4.40
N LEU A 63 -0.51 -7.57 -4.44
CA LEU A 63 0.29 -7.48 -5.66
C LEU A 63 1.05 -8.78 -5.90
N SER A 64 0.59 -9.55 -6.89
CA SER A 64 1.17 -10.84 -7.28
C SER A 64 2.13 -10.77 -8.48
N HIS A 65 2.15 -9.66 -9.22
CA HIS A 65 2.84 -9.55 -10.52
C HIS A 65 3.79 -8.34 -10.61
N SER A 66 4.47 -8.00 -9.51
CA SER A 66 5.39 -6.85 -9.47
C SER A 66 6.58 -6.99 -10.43
N ASP A 67 6.99 -8.22 -10.71
CA ASP A 67 8.04 -8.61 -11.65
C ASP A 67 7.67 -8.41 -13.13
N ARG A 68 6.36 -8.36 -13.44
CA ARG A 68 5.87 -8.20 -14.81
C ARG A 68 5.87 -6.75 -15.30
N ARG A 69 6.15 -5.76 -14.44
CA ARG A 69 6.30 -4.36 -14.87
C ARG A 69 7.64 -4.17 -15.59
N ARG A 70 7.58 -4.14 -16.93
CA ARG A 70 8.75 -4.06 -17.80
C ARG A 70 9.15 -2.65 -18.22
N ASP A 71 8.34 -1.62 -17.92
CA ASP A 71 8.64 -0.27 -18.36
C ASP A 71 9.89 0.28 -17.67
N ARG A 72 10.90 0.63 -18.47
CA ARG A 72 12.19 1.11 -17.94
C ARG A 72 12.06 2.52 -17.37
N HIS A 73 11.25 3.37 -17.98
CA HIS A 73 11.05 4.74 -17.55
C HIS A 73 10.39 4.80 -16.17
N GLU A 74 9.32 4.04 -15.98
CA GLU A 74 8.64 3.88 -14.70
C GLU A 74 9.61 3.38 -13.62
N ARG A 75 10.42 2.36 -13.92
CA ARG A 75 11.39 1.83 -12.94
C ARG A 75 12.42 2.86 -12.50
N VAL A 76 12.97 3.65 -13.42
CA VAL A 76 13.91 4.73 -13.10
C VAL A 76 13.21 5.79 -12.26
N GLN A 77 12.02 6.21 -12.65
CA GLN A 77 11.24 7.22 -11.94
C GLN A 77 10.89 6.79 -10.52
N LEU A 78 10.38 5.57 -10.33
CA LEU A 78 10.06 5.02 -9.01
C LEU A 78 11.29 4.86 -8.13
N SER A 79 12.42 4.45 -8.71
CA SER A 79 13.69 4.32 -7.98
C SER A 79 14.20 5.68 -7.50
N LEU A 80 14.19 6.69 -8.38
CA LEU A 80 14.60 8.05 -8.04
C LEU A 80 13.68 8.67 -6.98
N SER A 81 12.36 8.58 -7.17
CA SER A 81 11.39 9.07 -6.19
C SER A 81 11.53 8.35 -4.84
N SER A 82 11.76 7.04 -4.84
CA SER A 82 12.00 6.30 -3.60
C SER A 82 13.30 6.71 -2.91
N ALA A 83 14.38 6.96 -3.67
CA ALA A 83 15.65 7.42 -3.11
C ALA A 83 15.50 8.80 -2.46
N LEU A 84 14.80 9.74 -3.12
CA LEU A 84 14.50 11.05 -2.55
C LEU A 84 13.66 10.94 -1.27
N ILE A 85 12.64 10.07 -1.26
CA ILE A 85 11.83 9.84 -0.06
C ILE A 85 12.69 9.27 1.08
N LEU A 86 13.56 8.30 0.80
CA LEU A 86 14.47 7.73 1.81
C LEU A 86 15.41 8.78 2.40
N TYR A 87 15.99 9.65 1.56
CA TYR A 87 16.81 10.78 1.99
C TYR A 87 16.06 11.66 3.00
N TYR A 88 14.82 12.06 2.69
CA TYR A 88 14.04 12.88 3.63
C TYR A 88 13.56 12.10 4.85
N LEU A 89 13.26 10.80 4.73
CA LEU A 89 12.91 9.96 5.88
C LEU A 89 14.05 9.87 6.89
N LEU A 90 15.28 9.64 6.42
CA LEU A 90 16.46 9.59 7.28
C LEU A 90 16.78 10.97 7.87
N LYS A 91 16.74 12.02 7.04
CA LYS A 91 17.05 13.39 7.46
C LYS A 91 16.05 13.96 8.47
N LEU A 92 14.76 13.61 8.36
CA LEU A 92 13.68 14.25 9.11
C LEU A 92 13.05 13.35 10.18
N THR A 93 13.38 12.06 10.26
CA THR A 93 12.70 11.13 11.16
C THR A 93 13.62 10.08 11.77
N PRO A 94 13.31 9.54 12.97
CA PRO A 94 14.06 8.45 13.58
C PRO A 94 13.63 7.06 13.07
N ILE A 95 13.02 6.95 11.88
CA ILE A 95 12.37 5.71 11.41
C ILE A 95 13.34 4.51 11.31
N PHE A 96 14.63 4.78 11.12
CA PHE A 96 15.70 3.77 11.03
C PHE A 96 16.41 3.50 12.35
N GLY A 97 15.95 4.06 13.48
CA GLY A 97 16.51 3.80 14.80
C GLY A 97 17.76 4.62 15.17
N GLY A 98 18.22 5.50 14.27
CA GLY A 98 19.20 6.53 14.60
C GLY A 98 18.61 7.59 15.54
N SER A 99 19.45 8.24 16.34
CA SER A 99 19.04 9.43 17.09
C SER A 99 18.50 10.45 16.09
N GLY A 100 17.19 10.73 16.16
CA GLY A 100 16.64 11.84 15.40
C GLY A 100 17.46 13.10 15.70
N SER A 101 17.89 13.77 14.63
CA SER A 101 18.76 14.95 14.62
C SER A 101 20.25 14.68 14.90
N THR A 102 21.10 15.01 13.93
CA THR A 102 22.16 16.04 14.01
C THR A 102 22.92 16.08 12.69
N HIS A 103 22.80 17.18 11.92
CA HIS A 103 23.80 17.69 10.97
C HIS A 103 24.66 16.68 10.15
N HIS A 104 24.07 15.66 9.53
CA HIS A 104 24.79 14.91 8.50
C HIS A 104 24.98 15.79 7.27
N ARG A 105 26.19 15.81 6.69
CA ARG A 105 26.37 16.33 5.33
C ARG A 105 25.59 15.43 4.38
N ASP A 106 25.13 15.97 3.27
CA ASP A 106 24.33 15.19 2.31
C ASP A 106 25.06 13.93 1.83
N ASP A 107 26.39 14.00 1.68
CA ASP A 107 27.25 12.85 1.33
C ASP A 107 27.17 11.70 2.35
N ASP A 108 27.09 12.02 3.65
CA ASP A 108 27.04 11.02 4.73
C ASP A 108 25.68 10.29 4.72
N ILE A 109 24.59 11.02 4.46
CA ILE A 109 23.23 10.48 4.37
C ILE A 109 23.15 9.48 3.20
N VAL A 110 23.70 9.84 2.04
CA VAL A 110 23.67 8.98 0.86
C VAL A 110 24.46 7.70 1.10
N ALA A 111 25.65 7.80 1.71
CA ALA A 111 26.46 6.62 2.06
C ALA A 111 25.72 5.71 3.06
N GLU A 112 25.12 6.26 4.12
CA GLU A 112 24.36 5.49 5.11
C GLU A 112 23.17 4.76 4.48
N LEU A 113 22.41 5.43 3.60
CA LEU A 113 21.27 4.82 2.92
C LEU A 113 21.69 3.69 1.98
N TYR A 114 22.83 3.82 1.32
CA TYR A 114 23.35 2.81 0.39
C TYR A 114 23.76 1.52 1.13
N ASP A 115 24.39 1.64 2.30
CA ASP A 115 24.86 0.50 3.09
C ASP A 115 23.78 -0.11 3.99
N SER A 116 22.68 0.62 4.24
CA SER A 116 21.60 0.19 5.12
C SER A 116 20.62 -0.78 4.45
N ARG A 117 20.64 -2.04 4.90
CA ARG A 117 19.67 -3.07 4.47
C ARG A 117 18.23 -2.71 4.84
N GLU A 118 18.04 -1.97 5.92
CA GLU A 118 16.76 -1.46 6.39
C GLU A 118 16.26 -0.34 5.48
N ALA A 119 17.13 0.59 5.06
CA ALA A 119 16.79 1.64 4.11
C ALA A 119 16.42 1.06 2.73
N LEU A 120 17.22 0.13 2.20
CA LEU A 120 16.93 -0.54 0.92
C LEU A 120 15.60 -1.32 0.98
N PHE A 121 15.32 -1.98 2.11
CA PHE A 121 14.03 -2.64 2.32
C PHE A 121 12.87 -1.64 2.30
N VAL A 122 12.98 -0.51 3.01
CA VAL A 122 11.94 0.53 3.03
C VAL A 122 11.74 1.13 1.64
N GLY A 123 12.81 1.40 0.89
CA GLY A 123 12.72 1.91 -0.48
C GLY A 123 11.97 0.96 -1.40
N ARG A 124 12.35 -0.33 -1.39
CA ARG A 124 11.63 -1.37 -2.12
C ARG A 124 10.16 -1.44 -1.71
N LEU A 125 9.87 -1.26 -0.41
CA LEU A 125 8.51 -1.33 0.11
C LEU A 125 7.66 -0.13 -0.34
N ILE A 126 8.22 1.08 -0.42
CA ILE A 126 7.54 2.25 -0.98
C ILE A 126 7.17 2.00 -2.44
N VAL A 127 8.11 1.49 -3.24
CA VAL A 127 7.86 1.15 -4.65
C VAL A 127 6.78 0.06 -4.77
N GLN A 128 6.81 -0.96 -3.91
CA GLN A 128 5.79 -2.00 -3.88
C GLN A 128 4.41 -1.43 -3.54
N HIS A 129 4.30 -0.53 -2.57
CA HIS A 129 3.04 0.13 -2.22
C HIS A 129 2.51 1.01 -3.36
N TYR A 130 3.39 1.73 -4.06
CA TYR A 130 3.00 2.49 -5.24
C TYR A 130 2.36 1.57 -6.29
N MET A 131 3.02 0.45 -6.60
CA MET A 131 2.51 -0.53 -7.56
C MET A 131 1.19 -1.16 -7.09
N GLN A 132 1.03 -1.42 -5.79
CA GLN A 132 -0.24 -1.89 -5.22
C GLN A 132 -1.36 -0.88 -5.43
N LEU A 133 -1.11 0.39 -5.14
CA LEU A 133 -2.11 1.45 -5.28
C LEU A 133 -2.53 1.68 -6.74
N GLN A 134 -1.64 1.45 -7.69
CA GLN A 134 -1.96 1.56 -9.11
C GLN A 134 -3.01 0.54 -9.59
N VAL A 135 -3.02 -0.66 -9.00
CA VAL A 135 -3.94 -1.74 -9.43
C VAL A 135 -5.08 -2.00 -8.45
N ASN A 136 -4.93 -1.60 -7.18
CA ASN A 136 -5.90 -1.88 -6.12
C ASN A 136 -6.42 -0.61 -5.42
N GLY A 137 -5.83 0.55 -5.69
CA GLY A 137 -6.27 1.80 -5.10
C GLY A 137 -7.61 2.23 -5.68
N ALA A 138 -8.54 2.61 -4.81
CA ALA A 138 -9.81 3.19 -5.20
C ALA A 138 -9.85 4.67 -4.83
N LEU A 139 -10.44 5.48 -5.71
CA LEU A 139 -10.76 6.86 -5.38
C LEU A 139 -12.02 6.90 -4.53
N PHE A 140 -12.00 7.77 -3.53
CA PHE A 140 -13.17 8.11 -2.75
C PHE A 140 -13.73 9.43 -3.27
N ASN A 141 -14.96 9.39 -3.76
CA ASN A 141 -15.63 10.54 -4.36
C ASN A 141 -16.88 10.92 -3.57
N GLU A 142 -17.16 12.21 -3.48
CA GLU A 142 -18.47 12.73 -3.10
C GLU A 142 -19.27 13.06 -4.35
N TYR A 143 -20.58 12.83 -4.30
CA TYR A 143 -21.48 13.26 -5.36
C TYR A 143 -22.07 14.62 -4.98
N ARG A 144 -21.77 15.65 -5.77
CA ARG A 144 -22.23 17.02 -5.56
C ARG A 144 -22.56 17.63 -6.90
N ASP A 145 -23.67 18.36 -7.00
CA ASP A 145 -24.06 19.12 -8.19
C ASP A 145 -24.03 18.28 -9.49
N PHE A 146 -24.45 17.01 -9.41
CA PHE A 146 -24.43 16.02 -10.49
C PHE A 146 -23.04 15.56 -10.98
N GLU A 147 -21.99 15.85 -10.21
CA GLU A 147 -20.62 15.44 -10.51
C GLU A 147 -19.98 14.66 -9.35
N TYR A 148 -19.04 13.78 -9.70
CA TYR A 148 -18.22 13.05 -8.74
C TYR A 148 -16.93 13.83 -8.44
N PHE A 149 -16.79 14.31 -7.21
CA PHE A 149 -15.62 15.02 -6.73
C PHE A 149 -14.70 14.09 -5.94
N PRO A 150 -13.46 13.83 -6.39
CA PRO A 150 -12.52 13.02 -5.63
C PRO A 150 -12.06 13.76 -4.37
N ILE A 151 -12.39 13.20 -3.21
CA ILE A 151 -12.01 13.75 -1.90
C ILE A 151 -10.86 12.97 -1.25
N GLY A 152 -10.51 11.81 -1.81
CA GLY A 152 -9.34 11.07 -1.36
C GLY A 152 -9.14 9.75 -2.11
N GLY A 153 -8.25 8.92 -1.55
CA GLY A 153 -8.04 7.55 -2.01
C GLY A 153 -8.12 6.58 -0.84
N MET A 154 -8.35 5.32 -1.16
CA MET A 154 -8.30 4.22 -0.22
C MET A 154 -7.63 2.99 -0.84
N LEU A 155 -7.03 2.16 0.01
CA LEU A 155 -6.64 0.80 -0.32
C LEU A 155 -7.48 -0.11 0.58
N GLY A 156 -8.42 -0.83 0.00
CA GLY A 156 -9.37 -1.67 0.73
C GLY A 156 -9.15 -3.15 0.43
N PRO A 157 -8.45 -3.92 1.30
CA PRO A 157 -8.06 -5.29 0.98
C PRO A 157 -9.19 -6.22 0.59
N VAL A 158 -10.39 -6.05 1.15
CA VAL A 158 -11.56 -6.88 0.79
C VAL A 158 -12.04 -6.55 -0.62
N VAL A 159 -12.26 -5.27 -0.93
CA VAL A 159 -12.80 -4.88 -2.24
C VAL A 159 -11.80 -5.04 -3.37
N SER A 160 -10.50 -5.07 -3.06
CA SER A 160 -9.45 -5.33 -4.03
C SER A 160 -9.44 -6.78 -4.52
N LEU A 161 -10.20 -7.69 -3.88
CA LEU A 161 -10.38 -9.07 -4.34
C LEU A 161 -11.46 -9.22 -5.40
N LEU A 162 -12.36 -8.23 -5.51
CA LEU A 162 -13.47 -8.25 -6.44
C LEU A 162 -12.98 -7.84 -7.83
N ASN A 163 -13.18 -8.72 -8.81
CA ASN A 163 -12.74 -8.51 -10.18
C ASN A 163 -13.59 -7.45 -10.89
N HIS A 164 -13.12 -7.02 -12.05
CA HIS A 164 -13.84 -6.08 -12.90
C HIS A 164 -14.80 -6.83 -13.84
N SER A 165 -16.02 -6.31 -13.97
CA SER A 165 -16.96 -6.66 -15.04
C SER A 165 -17.58 -5.38 -15.58
N CYS A 166 -17.77 -5.30 -16.90
CA CYS A 166 -18.52 -4.21 -17.53
C CYS A 166 -20.04 -4.32 -17.29
N ASN A 167 -20.51 -5.49 -16.84
CA ASN A 167 -21.88 -5.74 -16.40
C ASN A 167 -21.84 -6.39 -15.01
N PRO A 168 -21.56 -5.61 -13.95
CA PRO A 168 -21.31 -6.17 -12.62
C PRO A 168 -22.62 -6.60 -11.94
N ASN A 169 -22.53 -7.61 -11.08
CA ASN A 169 -23.65 -8.04 -10.22
C ASN A 169 -23.64 -7.35 -8.85
N VAL A 170 -22.56 -6.63 -8.51
CA VAL A 170 -22.45 -5.79 -7.32
C VAL A 170 -22.01 -4.37 -7.65
N ALA A 171 -22.31 -3.44 -6.76
CA ALA A 171 -21.75 -2.10 -6.75
C ALA A 171 -21.04 -1.81 -5.43
N ARG A 172 -20.15 -0.82 -5.47
CA ARG A 172 -19.40 -0.34 -4.32
C ARG A 172 -19.78 1.11 -4.07
N CYS A 173 -20.14 1.45 -2.84
CA CYS A 173 -20.38 2.81 -2.42
C CYS A 173 -19.50 3.14 -1.22
N SER A 174 -18.73 4.20 -1.33
CA SER A 174 -17.92 4.71 -0.23
C SER A 174 -18.70 5.81 0.50
N PHE A 175 -18.63 5.82 1.83
CA PHE A 175 -19.32 6.81 2.65
C PHE A 175 -18.51 7.14 3.91
N ILE A 176 -18.71 8.34 4.45
CA ILE A 176 -18.09 8.77 5.70
C ILE A 176 -19.07 8.54 6.85
N LYS A 177 -18.58 7.95 7.94
CA LYS A 177 -19.28 7.93 9.22
C LYS A 177 -18.32 8.34 10.32
N GLY A 178 -18.56 9.53 10.90
CA GLY A 178 -17.62 10.17 11.82
C GLY A 178 -16.33 10.58 11.10
N ASN A 179 -15.18 10.12 11.59
CA ASN A 179 -13.86 10.38 11.02
C ASN A 179 -13.29 9.18 10.21
N ARG A 180 -14.16 8.26 9.78
CA ARG A 180 -13.77 7.05 9.06
C ARG A 180 -14.50 6.96 7.72
N VAL A 181 -13.74 6.56 6.70
CA VAL A 181 -14.26 6.19 5.39
C VAL A 181 -14.59 4.70 5.43
N TYR A 182 -15.79 4.36 5.00
CA TYR A 182 -16.28 3.00 4.84
C TYR A 182 -16.55 2.75 3.36
N GLN A 183 -16.56 1.48 2.99
CA GLN A 183 -17.04 1.06 1.68
C GLN A 183 -18.03 -0.08 1.88
N ALA A 184 -19.24 0.11 1.37
CA ALA A 184 -20.24 -0.94 1.26
C ALA A 184 -20.12 -1.60 -0.11
N VAL A 185 -20.25 -2.92 -0.12
CA VAL A 185 -20.49 -3.71 -1.33
C VAL A 185 -21.91 -4.24 -1.23
N TYR A 186 -22.71 -4.02 -2.26
CA TYR A 186 -24.11 -4.46 -2.28
C TYR A 186 -24.44 -5.06 -3.64
N ALA A 187 -25.33 -6.05 -3.62
CA ALA A 187 -25.82 -6.70 -4.82
C ALA A 187 -26.72 -5.75 -5.61
N LEU A 188 -26.53 -5.74 -6.92
CA LEU A 188 -27.40 -5.05 -7.87
C LEU A 188 -28.59 -5.93 -8.28
N ASN A 189 -28.41 -7.25 -8.21
CA ASN A 189 -29.40 -8.28 -8.53
C ASN A 189 -29.24 -9.48 -7.59
N ALA A 190 -30.12 -10.48 -7.67
CA ALA A 190 -29.87 -11.76 -7.00
C ALA A 190 -28.57 -12.41 -7.53
N ILE A 191 -27.78 -13.02 -6.64
CA ILE A 191 -26.51 -13.67 -6.96
C ILE A 191 -26.61 -15.11 -6.47
N ASP A 192 -26.53 -16.06 -7.39
CA ASP A 192 -26.57 -17.49 -7.07
C ASP A 192 -25.29 -17.93 -6.34
N GLU A 193 -25.38 -19.00 -5.56
CA GLU A 193 -24.24 -19.55 -4.84
C GLU A 193 -23.12 -19.99 -5.82
N GLY A 194 -21.88 -19.62 -5.49
CA GLY A 194 -20.70 -19.93 -6.31
C GLY A 194 -20.46 -18.98 -7.48
N VAL A 195 -21.36 -18.03 -7.74
CA VAL A 195 -21.13 -16.97 -8.74
C VAL A 195 -20.12 -15.95 -8.20
N GLU A 196 -19.17 -15.57 -9.05
CA GLU A 196 -18.16 -14.55 -8.73
C GLU A 196 -18.80 -13.17 -8.51
N VAL A 197 -18.21 -12.41 -7.60
CA VAL A 197 -18.64 -11.05 -7.21
C VAL A 197 -17.60 -10.02 -7.63
#